data_AF-A0A2E3W501-F1
#
_entry.id   AF-A0A2E3W501-F1
#
_cell.length_a   1.000
_cell.length_b   1.000
_cell.length_c   1.000
_cell.angle_alpha   90.00
_cell.angle_beta   90.00
_cell.angle_gamma   90.00
#
_symmetry.space_group_name_H-M   'P 1'
#
loop_
_entity.id
_entity.type
_entity.pdbx_description
1 polymer ?
#
loop_
_entity_poly.entity_id
_entity_poly.type
_entity_poly.pdbx_seq_one_letter_code
_entity_poly.pdbx_strand_id
1 'polypeptide(L)'
;MNYHKPMKEFLELYKDFNLGKLTTESFHDDTKNLSFVAQEDLPQAIKKLANVDDQALEHLIPKLEEIFELSETIHSVLRAGKKIFFGGCGATGRLSIALETFWRRMNPGNDQVVSFMAGGDYALVKSVESFEDNSSFGARQLKELGHQQGDLFVGVTEGGETSFVIGATIEASKSGNTWFLYCNPDSELSGISRSREILENKSINKLNLSVGPMAISGSTRMQASTVQMLALSFALFFPEKEIKKFKQKALEEINNLKMLDAQFLSTFIELEELVYKSKGHVNYLSNAANAITILTDTTERSPTFNLIPFEQSSLGPRSLSFLTIAGEPASESAWSSILNRTPRGLNWQDLSRKLDLDEIYKFDFSNKVLDRRPGEVFKVLGDERSLSFEFRNAAFNLRLPSDEFVINQIALKMLMNIHSTLVMCRMDRVYGNMMTYVRPSNYKLVDRATRYVLEIASRQNVELDYLTVATDIIERSGNAKGEESVVLESLDLFLNK
;
A
#
# COMPACT_ATOMS: atom_id res chain seq x y z
N MET A 1 -32.60 -10.47 -6.96
CA MET A 1 -32.15 -9.49 -7.96
C MET A 1 -31.71 -10.24 -9.21
N ASN A 2 -31.82 -9.66 -10.41
CA ASN A 2 -31.59 -10.36 -11.67
C ASN A 2 -30.07 -10.55 -11.91
N TYR A 3 -29.51 -11.69 -11.50
CA TYR A 3 -28.05 -12.00 -11.51
C TYR A 3 -27.43 -12.15 -12.90
N HIS A 4 -28.23 -12.08 -13.97
CA HIS A 4 -27.75 -12.15 -15.35
C HIS A 4 -27.00 -10.89 -15.81
N LYS A 5 -27.16 -9.73 -15.15
CA LYS A 5 -26.50 -8.48 -15.56
C LYS A 5 -25.01 -8.40 -15.16
N PRO A 6 -24.62 -8.73 -13.90
CA PRO A 6 -23.21 -8.74 -13.49
C PRO A 6 -22.35 -9.76 -14.25
N MET A 7 -22.88 -10.97 -14.53
CA MET A 7 -22.12 -12.00 -15.25
C MET A 7 -21.94 -11.65 -16.73
N LYS A 8 -22.94 -11.03 -17.36
CA LYS A 8 -22.81 -10.58 -18.75
C LYS A 8 -21.79 -9.43 -18.88
N GLU A 9 -21.85 -8.45 -17.98
CA GLU A 9 -20.86 -7.37 -17.91
C GLU A 9 -19.45 -7.90 -17.57
N PHE A 10 -19.34 -8.86 -16.64
CA PHE A 10 -18.06 -9.54 -16.37
C PHE A 10 -17.53 -10.24 -17.61
N LEU A 11 -18.32 -11.06 -18.32
CA LEU A 11 -17.85 -11.74 -19.54
C LEU A 11 -17.46 -10.79 -20.66
N GLU A 12 -18.13 -9.64 -20.79
CA GLU A 12 -17.79 -8.59 -21.76
C GLU A 12 -16.49 -7.86 -21.40
N LEU A 13 -16.22 -7.61 -20.12
CA LEU A 13 -15.06 -6.86 -19.63
C LEU A 13 -13.90 -7.74 -19.15
N TYR A 14 -14.10 -9.04 -18.98
CA TYR A 14 -13.17 -9.94 -18.29
C TYR A 14 -11.78 -9.95 -18.93
N LYS A 15 -11.69 -9.83 -20.26
CA LYS A 15 -10.40 -9.79 -20.96
C LYS A 15 -9.53 -8.60 -20.52
N ASP A 16 -10.14 -7.50 -20.11
CA ASP A 16 -9.44 -6.30 -19.63
C ASP A 16 -9.09 -6.37 -18.12
N PHE A 17 -9.61 -7.38 -17.41
CA PHE A 17 -9.41 -7.58 -15.97
C PHE A 17 -8.87 -8.98 -15.59
N ASN A 18 -8.54 -9.82 -16.58
CA ASN A 18 -7.77 -11.05 -16.40
C ASN A 18 -6.29 -10.70 -16.17
N LEU A 19 -6.04 -10.13 -15.00
CA LEU A 19 -4.73 -9.60 -14.60
C LEU A 19 -3.87 -10.68 -13.95
N GLY A 20 -4.34 -11.92 -13.82
CA GLY A 20 -3.58 -13.03 -13.24
C GLY A 20 -2.27 -13.38 -13.95
N LYS A 21 -2.07 -12.89 -15.18
CA LYS A 21 -0.80 -13.00 -15.91
C LYS A 21 0.24 -11.97 -15.49
N LEU A 22 -0.18 -10.92 -14.78
CA LEU A 22 0.73 -9.88 -14.32
C LEU A 22 1.64 -10.44 -13.23
N THR A 23 2.93 -10.12 -13.32
CA THR A 23 3.94 -10.54 -12.35
C THR A 23 3.53 -10.19 -10.91
N THR A 24 2.98 -8.99 -10.69
CA THR A 24 2.48 -8.52 -9.37
C THR A 24 1.30 -9.32 -8.81
N GLU A 25 0.56 -10.05 -9.65
CA GLU A 25 -0.58 -10.91 -9.27
C GLU A 25 -0.22 -12.40 -9.15
N SER A 26 0.99 -12.78 -9.56
CA SER A 26 1.47 -14.16 -9.57
C SER A 26 1.84 -14.65 -8.16
N PHE A 27 2.11 -15.96 -8.04
CA PHE A 27 2.51 -16.59 -6.79
C PHE A 27 4.03 -16.61 -6.68
N HIS A 28 4.56 -16.17 -5.54
CA HIS A 28 6.00 -16.26 -5.28
C HIS A 28 6.38 -17.68 -4.84
N ASP A 29 7.38 -18.28 -5.49
CA ASP A 29 7.77 -19.67 -5.24
C ASP A 29 8.29 -19.91 -3.82
N ASP A 30 9.22 -19.07 -3.35
CA ASP A 30 9.86 -19.24 -2.02
C ASP A 30 8.91 -19.09 -0.83
N THR A 31 7.74 -18.49 -1.03
CA THR A 31 6.75 -18.23 0.02
C THR A 31 5.46 -19.03 -0.15
N LYS A 32 5.41 -19.99 -1.10
CA LYS A 32 4.21 -20.82 -1.34
C LYS A 32 3.62 -21.48 -0.09
N ASN A 33 4.46 -21.75 0.91
CA ASN A 33 4.09 -22.36 2.19
C ASN A 33 4.16 -21.39 3.38
N LEU A 34 4.21 -20.07 3.15
CA LEU A 34 4.50 -19.07 4.18
C LEU A 34 3.56 -19.16 5.38
N SER A 35 2.24 -19.30 5.18
CA SER A 35 1.32 -19.37 6.31
C SER A 35 1.54 -20.62 7.17
N PHE A 36 1.85 -21.77 6.56
CA PHE A 36 2.16 -23.00 7.30
C PHE A 36 3.46 -22.85 8.10
N VAL A 37 4.50 -22.29 7.47
CA VAL A 37 5.76 -21.98 8.18
C VAL A 37 5.52 -20.98 9.30
N ALA A 38 4.67 -19.97 9.10
CA ALA A 38 4.36 -19.00 10.15
C ALA A 38 3.65 -19.63 11.36
N GLN A 39 2.91 -20.73 11.18
CA GLN A 39 2.30 -21.50 12.27
C GLN A 39 3.34 -22.35 13.02
N GLU A 40 4.26 -23.01 12.30
CA GLU A 40 5.21 -23.98 12.85
C GLU A 40 6.55 -23.37 13.34
N ASP A 41 7.09 -22.40 12.59
CA ASP A 41 8.40 -21.77 12.80
C ASP A 41 8.35 -20.29 12.35
N LEU A 42 7.89 -19.44 13.26
CA LEU A 42 7.73 -18.01 13.02
C LEU A 42 9.05 -17.29 12.68
N PRO A 43 10.19 -17.53 13.37
CA PRO A 43 11.50 -17.01 12.97
C PRO A 43 11.85 -17.28 11.49
N GLN A 44 11.59 -18.50 11.02
CA GLN A 44 11.82 -18.86 9.62
C GLN A 44 10.84 -18.16 8.66
N ALA A 45 9.59 -17.93 9.05
CA ALA A 45 8.64 -17.15 8.27
C ALA A 45 9.06 -15.67 8.14
N ILE A 46 9.56 -15.06 9.22
CA ILE A 46 10.16 -13.71 9.22
C ILE A 46 11.32 -13.67 8.22
N LYS A 47 12.24 -14.64 8.30
CA LYS A 47 13.39 -14.73 7.39
C LYS A 47 12.97 -14.85 5.93
N LYS A 48 11.93 -15.65 5.64
CA LYS A 48 11.38 -15.76 4.28
C LYS A 48 10.90 -14.43 3.73
N LEU A 49 10.14 -13.66 4.51
CA LEU A 49 9.67 -12.33 4.07
C LEU A 49 10.82 -11.34 3.89
N ALA A 50 11.76 -11.30 4.85
CA ALA A 50 12.94 -10.43 4.76
C ALA A 50 13.78 -10.75 3.51
N ASN A 51 14.00 -12.02 3.18
CA ASN A 51 14.73 -12.41 1.98
C ASN A 51 14.04 -11.92 0.69
N VAL A 52 12.70 -11.97 0.61
CA VAL A 52 11.98 -11.47 -0.57
C VAL A 52 12.05 -9.95 -0.66
N ASP A 53 12.01 -9.25 0.47
CA ASP A 53 12.25 -7.81 0.51
C ASP A 53 13.68 -7.46 0.05
N ASP A 54 14.70 -8.17 0.50
CA ASP A 54 16.10 -7.99 0.07
C ASP A 54 16.26 -8.18 -1.44
N GLN A 55 15.64 -9.22 -2.00
CA GLN A 55 15.63 -9.45 -3.44
C GLN A 55 14.96 -8.27 -4.17
N ALA A 56 13.83 -7.78 -3.68
CA ALA A 56 13.17 -6.62 -4.27
C ALA A 56 14.05 -5.35 -4.25
N LEU A 57 14.79 -5.12 -3.15
CA LEU A 57 15.74 -4.01 -3.07
C LEU A 57 16.90 -4.13 -4.08
N GLU A 58 17.39 -5.35 -4.33
CA GLU A 58 18.45 -5.59 -5.32
C GLU A 58 18.02 -5.26 -6.76
N HIS A 59 16.74 -5.43 -7.09
CA HIS A 59 16.19 -5.04 -8.40
C HIS A 59 16.24 -3.53 -8.67
N LEU A 60 16.44 -2.72 -7.63
CA LEU A 60 16.59 -1.26 -7.76
C LEU A 60 17.99 -0.85 -8.25
N ILE A 61 19.02 -1.65 -7.97
CA ILE A 61 20.41 -1.35 -8.31
C ILE A 61 20.61 -1.06 -9.82
N PRO A 62 20.12 -1.89 -10.76
CA PRO A 62 20.26 -1.60 -12.19
C PRO A 62 19.45 -0.37 -12.65
N LYS A 63 18.56 0.17 -11.80
CA LYS A 63 17.69 1.32 -12.09
C LYS A 63 18.20 2.64 -11.54
N LEU A 64 19.35 2.64 -10.86
CA LEU A 64 19.91 3.85 -10.25
C LEU A 64 20.28 4.94 -11.24
N GLU A 65 20.45 4.63 -12.53
CA GLU A 65 20.67 5.63 -13.57
C GLU A 65 19.39 6.37 -13.92
N GLU A 66 18.31 5.65 -14.22
CA GLU A 66 17.01 6.26 -14.49
C GLU A 66 16.45 7.01 -13.26
N ILE A 67 16.74 6.52 -12.05
CA ILE A 67 16.36 7.23 -10.80
C ILE A 67 17.17 8.52 -10.63
N PHE A 68 18.44 8.52 -11.04
CA PHE A 68 19.26 9.73 -11.05
C PHE A 68 18.70 10.77 -12.03
N GLU A 69 18.25 10.36 -13.22
CA GLU A 69 17.57 11.27 -14.17
C GLU A 69 16.29 11.88 -13.59
N LEU A 70 15.50 11.09 -12.85
CA LEU A 70 14.34 11.60 -12.11
C LEU A 70 14.77 12.58 -11.00
N SER A 71 15.86 12.30 -10.28
CA SER A 71 16.45 13.20 -9.28
C SER A 71 16.84 14.55 -9.90
N GLU A 72 17.53 14.53 -11.04
CA GLU A 72 17.90 15.75 -11.75
C GLU A 72 16.67 16.57 -12.16
N THR A 73 15.63 15.89 -12.65
CA THR A 73 14.35 16.52 -13.00
C THR A 73 13.70 17.18 -11.77
N ILE A 74 13.57 16.43 -10.68
CA ILE A 74 13.00 16.89 -9.40
C ILE A 74 13.74 18.13 -8.90
N HIS A 75 15.07 18.06 -8.77
CA HIS A 75 15.84 19.16 -8.21
C HIS A 75 15.90 20.37 -9.16
N SER A 76 15.76 20.17 -10.47
CA SER A 76 15.62 21.27 -11.43
C SER A 76 14.31 22.04 -11.20
N VAL A 77 13.19 21.33 -11.04
CA VAL A 77 11.86 21.89 -10.78
C VAL A 77 11.84 22.62 -9.44
N LEU A 78 12.42 22.04 -8.38
CA LEU A 78 12.54 22.68 -7.08
C LEU A 78 13.33 24.00 -7.15
N ARG A 79 14.49 24.01 -7.84
CA ARG A 79 15.31 25.22 -8.04
C ARG A 79 14.58 26.30 -8.84
N ALA A 80 13.69 25.91 -9.75
CA ALA A 80 12.87 26.83 -10.52
C ALA A 80 11.68 27.41 -9.72
N GLY A 81 11.52 27.04 -8.43
CA GLY A 81 10.40 27.46 -7.59
C GLY A 81 9.06 26.84 -7.99
N LYS A 82 9.10 25.75 -8.78
CA LYS A 82 7.92 25.02 -9.26
C LYS A 82 7.56 23.88 -8.30
N LYS A 83 6.40 23.27 -8.53
CA LYS A 83 5.86 22.20 -7.68
C LYS A 83 6.11 20.83 -8.27
N ILE A 84 6.20 19.85 -7.38
CA ILE A 84 6.25 18.43 -7.68
C ILE A 84 4.98 17.81 -7.14
N PHE A 85 4.26 17.10 -8.00
CA PHE A 85 3.04 16.41 -7.68
C PHE A 85 3.27 14.89 -7.71
N PHE A 86 2.94 14.20 -6.62
CA PHE A 86 2.87 12.73 -6.59
C PHE A 86 1.42 12.27 -6.51
N GLY A 87 1.02 11.33 -7.37
CA GLY A 87 -0.34 10.82 -7.41
C GLY A 87 -0.39 9.29 -7.46
N GLY A 88 -1.20 8.67 -6.61
CA GLY A 88 -1.36 7.21 -6.57
C GLY A 88 -2.74 6.73 -6.12
N CYS A 89 -2.91 5.42 -5.97
CA CYS A 89 -4.11 4.80 -5.41
C CYS A 89 -3.73 3.78 -4.33
N GLY A 90 -4.59 3.53 -3.34
CA GLY A 90 -4.31 2.51 -2.31
C GLY A 90 -2.94 2.72 -1.65
N ALA A 91 -2.07 1.71 -1.72
CA ALA A 91 -0.75 1.76 -1.11
C ALA A 91 0.19 2.78 -1.79
N THR A 92 0.13 2.96 -3.11
CA THR A 92 0.90 4.02 -3.80
C THR A 92 0.38 5.42 -3.54
N GLY A 93 -0.92 5.56 -3.30
CA GLY A 93 -1.52 6.80 -2.83
C GLY A 93 -1.01 7.17 -1.43
N ARG A 94 -1.05 6.21 -0.50
CA ARG A 94 -0.53 6.34 0.87
C ARG A 94 0.98 6.63 0.90
N LEU A 95 1.75 5.96 0.05
CA LEU A 95 3.17 6.24 -0.20
C LEU A 95 3.39 7.68 -0.66
N SER A 96 2.60 8.16 -1.63
CA SER A 96 2.70 9.53 -2.14
C SER A 96 2.48 10.55 -1.02
N ILE A 97 1.44 10.36 -0.19
CA ILE A 97 1.19 11.22 0.98
C ILE A 97 2.32 11.14 2.02
N ALA A 98 2.90 9.95 2.24
CA ALA A 98 4.05 9.79 3.13
C ALA A 98 5.28 10.59 2.64
N LEU A 99 5.57 10.57 1.33
CA LEU A 99 6.66 11.37 0.75
C LEU A 99 6.46 12.89 0.95
N GLU A 100 5.24 13.40 0.72
CA GLU A 100 4.93 14.81 1.03
C GLU A 100 5.11 15.11 2.52
N THR A 101 4.67 14.20 3.38
CA THR A 101 4.79 14.34 4.84
C THR A 101 6.27 14.43 5.25
N PHE A 102 7.12 13.57 4.70
CA PHE A 102 8.56 13.58 4.97
C PHE A 102 9.22 14.85 4.45
N TRP A 103 8.86 15.29 3.24
CA TRP A 103 9.36 16.53 2.66
C TRP A 103 9.08 17.73 3.57
N ARG A 104 7.83 17.88 4.01
CA ARG A 104 7.38 19.00 4.85
C ARG A 104 8.03 18.99 6.22
N ARG A 105 8.28 17.80 6.77
CA ARG A 105 9.01 17.62 8.04
C ARG A 105 10.46 18.05 7.92
N MET A 106 11.15 17.63 6.85
CA MET A 106 12.56 17.96 6.62
C MET A 106 12.75 19.40 6.12
N ASN A 107 11.70 20.00 5.54
CA ASN A 107 11.71 21.35 4.99
C ASN A 107 10.49 22.15 5.50
N PRO A 108 10.44 22.53 6.80
CA PRO A 108 9.30 23.25 7.37
C PRO A 108 8.94 24.52 6.58
N GLY A 109 7.66 24.66 6.23
CA GLY A 109 7.14 25.78 5.44
C GLY A 109 7.36 25.67 3.93
N ASN A 110 8.00 24.61 3.42
CA ASN A 110 8.13 24.37 1.99
C ASN A 110 6.94 23.55 1.45
N ASP A 111 6.13 24.19 0.61
CA ASP A 111 4.93 23.61 -0.02
C ASP A 111 5.14 23.16 -1.48
N GLN A 112 6.38 22.98 -1.92
CA GLN A 112 6.68 22.60 -3.31
C GLN A 112 6.35 21.15 -3.63
N VAL A 113 6.35 20.25 -2.63
CA VAL A 113 5.91 18.86 -2.83
C VAL A 113 4.45 18.74 -2.40
N VAL A 114 3.61 18.25 -3.31
CA VAL A 114 2.16 18.12 -3.16
C VAL A 114 1.76 16.71 -3.56
N SER A 115 1.14 15.97 -2.66
CA SER A 115 0.69 14.61 -2.97
C SER A 115 -0.83 14.49 -2.91
N PHE A 116 -1.37 13.55 -3.68
CA PHE A 116 -2.77 13.18 -3.64
C PHE A 116 -2.98 11.70 -3.94
N MET A 117 -4.16 11.21 -3.58
CA MET A 117 -4.57 9.85 -3.88
C MET A 117 -6.05 9.77 -4.24
N ALA A 118 -6.42 8.69 -4.94
CA ALA A 118 -7.81 8.34 -5.20
C ALA A 118 -8.64 8.38 -3.91
N GLY A 119 -9.66 9.27 -3.86
CA GLY A 119 -10.50 9.49 -2.68
C GLY A 119 -10.03 10.60 -1.71
N GLY A 120 -8.94 11.30 -2.01
CA GLY A 120 -8.38 12.36 -1.16
C GLY A 120 -7.78 11.81 0.14
N ASP A 121 -7.44 12.69 1.09
CA ASP A 121 -6.84 12.24 2.37
C ASP A 121 -7.80 11.39 3.23
N TYR A 122 -9.10 11.43 2.94
CA TYR A 122 -10.06 10.48 3.51
C TYR A 122 -9.64 9.02 3.23
N ALA A 123 -9.04 8.75 2.07
CA ALA A 123 -8.60 7.41 1.71
C ALA A 123 -7.41 6.91 2.57
N LEU A 124 -6.75 7.76 3.35
CA LEU A 124 -5.72 7.34 4.32
C LEU A 124 -6.27 6.43 5.42
N VAL A 125 -7.58 6.50 5.70
CA VAL A 125 -8.25 5.73 6.77
C VAL A 125 -9.22 4.70 6.24
N LYS A 126 -9.85 4.97 5.10
CA LYS A 126 -10.85 4.06 4.53
C LYS A 126 -10.91 4.22 3.02
N SER A 127 -10.74 3.10 2.31
CA SER A 127 -10.83 3.05 0.86
C SER A 127 -12.17 3.61 0.36
N VAL A 128 -12.12 4.33 -0.76
CA VAL A 128 -13.29 4.92 -1.40
C VAL A 128 -13.56 4.14 -2.68
N GLU A 129 -14.66 3.39 -2.69
CA GLU A 129 -15.04 2.53 -3.81
C GLU A 129 -15.15 3.31 -5.12
N SER A 130 -14.86 2.64 -6.25
CA SER A 130 -14.95 3.15 -7.64
C SER A 130 -14.02 4.30 -8.05
N PHE A 131 -13.29 4.93 -7.11
CA PHE A 131 -12.38 6.01 -7.48
C PHE A 131 -11.18 5.51 -8.30
N GLU A 132 -10.62 4.36 -7.93
CA GLU A 132 -9.46 3.76 -8.59
C GLU A 132 -9.68 3.51 -10.09
N ASP A 133 -10.91 3.11 -10.44
CA ASP A 133 -11.29 2.72 -11.79
C ASP A 133 -11.63 3.92 -12.69
N ASN A 134 -11.64 5.14 -12.16
CA ASN A 134 -12.07 6.33 -12.88
C ASN A 134 -10.89 7.26 -13.26
N SER A 135 -10.53 7.26 -14.55
CA SER A 135 -9.45 8.11 -15.08
C SER A 135 -9.77 9.61 -15.01
N SER A 136 -11.03 10.01 -15.24
CA SER A 136 -11.43 11.41 -15.20
C SER A 136 -11.28 12.03 -13.81
N PHE A 137 -11.43 11.22 -12.75
CA PHE A 137 -11.25 11.66 -11.37
C PHE A 137 -9.79 12.00 -11.06
N GLY A 138 -8.83 11.22 -11.58
CA GLY A 138 -7.40 11.53 -11.44
C GLY A 138 -7.03 12.86 -12.11
N ALA A 139 -7.47 13.05 -13.35
CA ALA A 139 -7.27 14.30 -14.07
C ALA A 139 -7.91 15.50 -13.35
N ARG A 140 -9.12 15.33 -12.81
CA ARG A 140 -9.83 16.38 -12.06
C ARG A 140 -9.08 16.78 -10.79
N GLN A 141 -8.67 15.82 -9.96
CA GLN A 141 -7.94 16.13 -8.72
C GLN A 141 -6.63 16.87 -8.99
N LEU A 142 -5.87 16.42 -9.99
CA LEU A 142 -4.62 17.09 -10.37
C LEU A 142 -4.84 18.56 -10.75
N LYS A 143 -5.91 18.85 -11.53
CA LYS A 143 -6.29 20.23 -11.89
C LYS A 143 -6.70 21.05 -10.69
N GLU A 144 -7.53 20.50 -9.80
CA GLU A 144 -8.03 21.20 -8.62
C GLU A 144 -6.92 21.51 -7.61
N LEU A 145 -5.86 20.70 -7.56
CA LEU A 145 -4.65 20.99 -6.79
C LEU A 145 -3.76 22.05 -7.43
N GLY A 146 -4.11 22.52 -8.63
CA GLY A 146 -3.46 23.63 -9.31
C GLY A 146 -2.14 23.23 -9.97
N HIS A 147 -2.03 22.03 -10.55
CA HIS A 147 -0.92 21.67 -11.43
C HIS A 147 -0.86 22.61 -12.64
N GLN A 148 0.31 23.17 -12.91
CA GLN A 148 0.53 24.17 -13.95
C GLN A 148 1.75 23.85 -14.82
N GLN A 149 1.92 24.63 -15.89
CA GLN A 149 3.09 24.51 -16.75
C GLN A 149 4.39 24.73 -15.97
N GLY A 150 5.34 23.81 -16.17
CA GLY A 150 6.65 23.80 -15.52
C GLY A 150 6.68 23.06 -14.18
N ASP A 151 5.53 22.63 -13.66
CA ASP A 151 5.48 21.67 -12.57
C ASP A 151 5.86 20.26 -13.09
N LEU A 152 6.22 19.38 -12.15
CA LEU A 152 6.46 17.96 -12.40
C LEU A 152 5.29 17.17 -11.82
N PHE A 153 4.76 16.22 -12.59
CA PHE A 153 3.89 15.18 -12.07
C PHE A 153 4.57 13.82 -12.15
N VAL A 154 4.47 13.04 -11.08
CA VAL A 154 4.92 11.66 -11.00
C VAL A 154 3.73 10.79 -10.61
N GLY A 155 3.21 10.05 -11.60
CA GLY A 155 2.17 9.04 -11.39
C GLY A 155 2.80 7.76 -10.86
N VAL A 156 2.31 7.27 -9.73
CA VAL A 156 2.82 6.07 -9.05
C VAL A 156 1.71 5.03 -8.95
N THR A 157 1.94 3.86 -9.50
CA THR A 157 1.01 2.71 -9.44
C THR A 157 1.83 1.45 -9.34
N GLU A 158 1.47 0.50 -8.48
CA GLU A 158 2.27 -0.72 -8.37
C GLU A 158 2.17 -1.57 -9.63
N GLY A 159 0.95 -1.73 -10.15
CA GLY A 159 0.71 -2.59 -11.31
C GLY A 159 0.94 -1.91 -12.66
N GLY A 160 0.78 -0.58 -12.78
CA GLY A 160 0.86 0.10 -14.08
C GLY A 160 -0.46 0.15 -14.86
N GLU A 161 -1.54 -0.43 -14.32
CA GLU A 161 -2.86 -0.47 -14.92
C GLU A 161 -3.91 0.38 -14.20
N THR A 162 -3.54 1.16 -13.17
CA THR A 162 -4.52 1.92 -12.38
C THR A 162 -5.11 3.11 -13.15
N SER A 163 -6.40 3.04 -13.52
CA SER A 163 -7.09 4.05 -14.34
C SER A 163 -7.01 5.47 -13.78
N PHE A 164 -7.21 5.65 -12.47
CA PHE A 164 -7.09 6.95 -11.80
C PHE A 164 -5.71 7.59 -12.03
N VAL A 165 -4.64 6.83 -11.81
CA VAL A 165 -3.25 7.31 -11.96
C VAL A 165 -2.94 7.60 -13.43
N ILE A 166 -3.37 6.72 -14.33
CA ILE A 166 -3.23 6.90 -15.79
C ILE A 166 -3.90 8.20 -16.24
N GLY A 167 -5.13 8.47 -15.77
CA GLY A 167 -5.86 9.69 -16.11
C GLY A 167 -5.17 10.98 -15.64
N ALA A 168 -4.64 10.98 -14.41
CA ALA A 168 -3.82 12.09 -13.92
C ALA A 168 -2.54 12.28 -14.76
N THR A 169 -1.88 11.18 -15.14
CA THR A 169 -0.66 11.18 -15.95
C THR A 169 -0.90 11.74 -17.34
N ILE A 170 -1.98 11.32 -18.00
CA ILE A 170 -2.36 11.82 -19.33
C ILE A 170 -2.66 13.32 -19.25
N GLU A 171 -3.33 13.78 -18.19
CA GLU A 171 -3.60 15.21 -18.02
C GLU A 171 -2.32 16.02 -17.79
N ALA A 172 -1.43 15.55 -16.93
CA ALA A 172 -0.15 16.22 -16.66
C ALA A 172 0.72 16.34 -17.92
N SER A 173 0.76 15.28 -18.74
CA SER A 173 1.61 15.23 -19.94
C SER A 173 1.28 16.28 -21.00
N LYS A 174 0.08 16.90 -20.92
CA LYS A 174 -0.31 18.03 -21.78
C LYS A 174 0.43 19.33 -21.43
N SER A 175 1.01 19.43 -20.23
CA SER A 175 1.46 20.69 -19.64
C SER A 175 2.81 20.63 -18.93
N GLY A 176 3.50 19.49 -18.89
CA GLY A 176 4.74 19.45 -18.09
C GLY A 176 5.55 18.18 -18.16
N ASN A 177 6.61 18.21 -17.36
CA ASN A 177 7.47 17.06 -17.12
C ASN A 177 6.63 16.01 -16.40
N THR A 178 6.48 14.84 -17.01
CA THR A 178 5.62 13.78 -16.48
C THR A 178 6.40 12.49 -16.40
N TRP A 179 6.36 11.85 -15.24
CA TRP A 179 6.93 10.52 -15.00
C TRP A 179 5.85 9.54 -14.58
N PHE A 180 6.01 8.27 -14.97
CA PHE A 180 5.11 7.19 -14.60
C PHE A 180 5.91 5.98 -14.10
N LEU A 181 5.66 5.59 -12.84
CA LEU A 181 6.35 4.51 -12.14
C LEU A 181 5.42 3.31 -11.97
N TYR A 182 5.94 2.12 -12.25
CA TYR A 182 5.20 0.85 -12.20
C TYR A 182 6.11 -0.36 -12.01
N CYS A 183 5.56 -1.49 -11.55
CA CYS A 183 6.32 -2.69 -11.17
C CYS A 183 5.93 -3.97 -11.94
N ASN A 184 5.20 -3.85 -13.05
CA ASN A 184 5.05 -4.95 -14.02
C ASN A 184 5.94 -4.72 -15.25
N PRO A 185 6.46 -5.79 -15.88
CA PRO A 185 7.19 -5.70 -17.13
C PRO A 185 6.39 -5.01 -18.25
N ASP A 186 7.08 -4.23 -19.09
CA ASP A 186 6.46 -3.54 -20.23
C ASP A 186 5.75 -4.51 -21.18
N SER A 187 6.33 -5.71 -21.37
CA SER A 187 5.76 -6.76 -22.21
C SER A 187 4.38 -7.20 -21.74
N GLU A 188 4.16 -7.27 -20.42
CA GLU A 188 2.88 -7.64 -19.84
C GLU A 188 1.86 -6.50 -19.97
N LEU A 189 2.29 -5.27 -19.66
CA LEU A 189 1.43 -4.08 -19.72
C LEU A 189 1.03 -3.69 -21.15
N SER A 190 1.85 -4.01 -22.15
CA SER A 190 1.54 -3.76 -23.56
C SER A 190 0.24 -4.45 -24.03
N GLY A 191 -0.17 -5.53 -23.34
CA GLY A 191 -1.43 -6.22 -23.58
C GLY A 191 -2.68 -5.48 -23.09
N ILE A 192 -2.52 -4.52 -22.17
CA ILE A 192 -3.60 -3.78 -21.52
C ILE A 192 -3.75 -2.42 -22.20
N SER A 193 -4.91 -2.13 -22.81
CA SER A 193 -5.12 -0.93 -23.63
C SER A 193 -4.76 0.39 -22.91
N ARG A 194 -5.21 0.56 -21.66
CA ARG A 194 -4.96 1.77 -20.85
C ARG A 194 -3.49 1.93 -20.46
N SER A 195 -2.77 0.83 -20.22
CA SER A 195 -1.34 0.87 -19.92
C SER A 195 -0.52 1.12 -21.19
N ARG A 196 -0.91 0.53 -22.33
CA ARG A 196 -0.30 0.77 -23.64
C ARG A 196 -0.32 2.25 -24.02
N GLU A 197 -1.42 2.95 -23.74
CA GLU A 197 -1.53 4.41 -23.96
C GLU A 197 -0.41 5.18 -23.26
N ILE A 198 -0.04 4.80 -22.03
CA ILE A 198 1.09 5.40 -21.32
C ILE A 198 2.41 4.99 -21.96
N LEU A 199 2.63 3.70 -22.20
CA LEU A 199 3.89 3.17 -22.73
C LEU A 199 4.26 3.79 -24.09
N GLU A 200 3.29 3.98 -24.97
CA GLU A 200 3.49 4.54 -26.31
C GLU A 200 3.60 6.08 -26.31
N ASN A 201 3.17 6.75 -25.24
CA ASN A 201 3.21 8.21 -25.16
C ASN A 201 4.63 8.73 -24.88
N LYS A 202 5.25 9.35 -25.89
CA LYS A 202 6.62 9.88 -25.83
C LYS A 202 6.80 11.10 -24.92
N SER A 203 5.70 11.75 -24.53
CA SER A 203 5.72 12.91 -23.63
C SER A 203 5.79 12.50 -22.16
N ILE A 204 5.71 11.21 -21.87
CA ILE A 204 5.77 10.64 -20.53
C ILE A 204 7.08 9.86 -20.40
N ASN A 205 7.88 10.18 -19.38
CA ASN A 205 9.02 9.36 -18.97
C ASN A 205 8.52 8.16 -18.16
N LYS A 206 9.08 6.98 -18.41
CA LYS A 206 8.67 5.74 -17.72
C LYS A 206 9.82 5.26 -16.86
N LEU A 207 9.51 4.85 -15.64
CA LEU A 207 10.45 4.18 -14.77
C LEU A 207 9.85 2.85 -14.34
N ASN A 208 10.23 1.79 -15.06
CA ASN A 208 9.85 0.42 -14.73
C ASN A 208 10.73 -0.09 -13.58
N LEU A 209 10.09 -0.37 -12.45
CA LEU A 209 10.66 -0.88 -11.21
C LEU A 209 10.13 -2.30 -10.92
N SER A 210 10.08 -3.16 -11.93
CA SER A 210 9.67 -4.56 -11.76
C SER A 210 10.60 -5.30 -10.79
N VAL A 211 10.01 -5.99 -9.82
CA VAL A 211 10.71 -6.66 -8.70
C VAL A 211 10.38 -8.15 -8.59
N GLY A 212 9.60 -8.69 -9.54
CA GLY A 212 9.08 -10.05 -9.45
C GLY A 212 7.77 -10.17 -8.66
N PRO A 213 7.32 -11.40 -8.39
CA PRO A 213 6.10 -11.68 -7.62
C PRO A 213 6.16 -11.13 -6.20
N MET A 214 5.00 -10.79 -5.62
CA MET A 214 4.94 -10.36 -4.22
C MET A 214 5.03 -11.56 -3.27
N ALA A 215 5.64 -11.37 -2.09
CA ALA A 215 5.75 -12.45 -1.09
C ALA A 215 4.39 -13.02 -0.67
N ILE A 216 3.36 -12.16 -0.63
CA ILE A 216 1.94 -12.54 -0.62
C ILE A 216 1.38 -12.13 -1.98
N SER A 217 0.86 -13.09 -2.75
CA SER A 217 0.36 -12.86 -4.11
C SER A 217 -0.63 -11.69 -4.16
N GLY A 218 -0.39 -10.70 -5.02
CA GLY A 218 -1.26 -9.52 -5.16
C GLY A 218 -1.18 -8.48 -4.03
N SER A 219 -0.34 -8.67 -3.01
CA SER A 219 -0.13 -7.71 -1.91
C SER A 219 0.93 -6.66 -2.27
N THR A 220 0.57 -5.75 -3.18
CA THR A 220 1.51 -4.74 -3.72
C THR A 220 1.97 -3.70 -2.70
N ARG A 221 1.29 -3.58 -1.55
CA ARG A 221 1.73 -2.80 -0.37
C ARG A 221 3.08 -3.27 0.20
N MET A 222 3.54 -4.45 -0.18
CA MET A 222 4.84 -5.01 0.21
C MET A 222 5.91 -4.54 -0.77
N GLN A 223 6.53 -5.46 -1.51
CA GLN A 223 7.76 -5.24 -2.27
C GLN A 223 7.62 -4.11 -3.31
N ALA A 224 6.57 -4.12 -4.12
CA ALA A 224 6.36 -3.13 -5.17
C ALA A 224 6.34 -1.69 -4.62
N SER A 225 5.46 -1.41 -3.65
CA SER A 225 5.40 -0.08 -3.03
C SER A 225 6.67 0.28 -2.25
N THR A 226 7.35 -0.67 -1.61
CA THR A 226 8.63 -0.41 -0.91
C THR A 226 9.70 0.07 -1.89
N VAL A 227 9.84 -0.60 -3.03
CA VAL A 227 10.84 -0.24 -4.05
C VAL A 227 10.49 1.09 -4.73
N GLN A 228 9.22 1.35 -5.00
CA GLN A 228 8.78 2.67 -5.49
C GLN A 228 9.05 3.79 -4.47
N MET A 229 8.81 3.53 -3.19
CA MET A 229 9.07 4.50 -2.12
C MET A 229 10.56 4.79 -1.99
N LEU A 230 11.41 3.77 -2.10
CA LEU A 230 12.86 3.92 -2.05
C LEU A 230 13.39 4.67 -3.28
N ALA A 231 12.94 4.32 -4.48
CA ALA A 231 13.31 5.01 -5.72
C ALA A 231 12.97 6.51 -5.65
N LEU A 232 11.76 6.84 -5.21
CA LEU A 232 11.32 8.23 -5.06
C LEU A 232 12.01 8.94 -3.90
N SER A 233 12.37 8.21 -2.84
CA SER A 233 13.13 8.80 -1.73
C SER A 233 14.55 9.17 -2.17
N PHE A 234 15.22 8.30 -2.93
CA PHE A 234 16.49 8.66 -3.57
C PHE A 234 16.30 9.85 -4.51
N ALA A 235 15.30 9.82 -5.39
CA ALA A 235 15.13 10.91 -6.34
C ALA A 235 14.81 12.27 -5.69
N LEU A 236 14.07 12.28 -4.58
CA LEU A 236 13.62 13.51 -3.93
C LEU A 236 14.59 14.06 -2.89
N PHE A 237 15.25 13.18 -2.12
CA PHE A 237 16.01 13.57 -0.95
C PHE A 237 17.53 13.50 -1.15
N PHE A 238 18.02 12.90 -2.25
CA PHE A 238 19.46 12.76 -2.52
C PHE A 238 19.87 13.79 -3.60
N PRO A 239 20.43 14.96 -3.21
CA PRO A 239 20.66 16.09 -4.11
C PRO A 239 21.99 16.00 -4.89
N GLU A 240 22.63 14.83 -4.90
CA GLU A 240 23.88 14.58 -5.58
C GLU A 240 23.77 14.98 -7.06
N LYS A 241 24.73 15.76 -7.55
CA LYS A 241 24.79 16.19 -8.96
C LYS A 241 25.64 15.26 -9.84
N GLU A 242 26.32 14.32 -9.21
CA GLU A 242 27.23 13.39 -9.88
C GLU A 242 26.70 11.97 -9.72
N ILE A 243 26.39 11.32 -10.84
CA ILE A 243 25.83 9.97 -10.86
C ILE A 243 26.66 8.96 -10.05
N LYS A 244 28.00 9.12 -10.02
CA LYS A 244 28.87 8.23 -9.24
C LYS A 244 28.62 8.35 -7.74
N LYS A 245 28.46 9.57 -7.21
CA LYS A 245 28.18 9.83 -5.79
C LYS A 245 26.77 9.38 -5.45
N PHE A 246 25.81 9.67 -6.32
CA PHE A 246 24.43 9.20 -6.18
C PHE A 246 24.36 7.67 -6.09
N LYS A 247 24.96 6.95 -7.05
CA LYS A 247 24.99 5.48 -7.07
C LYS A 247 25.68 4.91 -5.82
N GLN A 248 26.78 5.52 -5.37
CA GLN A 248 27.48 5.09 -4.16
C GLN A 248 26.57 5.21 -2.93
N LYS A 249 25.95 6.37 -2.71
CA LYS A 249 25.07 6.61 -1.57
C LYS A 249 23.83 5.71 -1.61
N ALA A 250 23.17 5.60 -2.77
CA ALA A 250 22.02 4.74 -2.94
C ALA A 250 22.34 3.26 -2.65
N LEU A 251 23.51 2.78 -3.11
CA LEU A 251 23.95 1.40 -2.83
C LEU A 251 24.25 1.19 -1.34
N GLU A 252 24.86 2.16 -0.68
CA GLU A 252 25.07 2.13 0.78
C GLU A 252 23.75 1.97 1.52
N GLU A 253 22.72 2.77 1.17
CA GLU A 253 21.43 2.70 1.83
C GLU A 253 20.63 1.42 1.51
N ILE A 254 20.76 0.88 0.29
CA ILE A 254 20.21 -0.44 -0.03
C ILE A 254 20.85 -1.50 0.89
N ASN A 255 22.17 -1.47 1.08
CA ASN A 255 22.85 -2.41 1.97
C ASN A 255 22.46 -2.21 3.43
N ASN A 256 22.30 -0.97 3.88
CA ASN A 256 21.82 -0.64 5.23
C ASN A 256 20.44 -1.25 5.49
N LEU A 257 19.50 -1.13 4.55
CA LEU A 257 18.17 -1.74 4.66
C LEU A 257 18.22 -3.27 4.71
N LYS A 258 19.10 -3.91 3.93
CA LYS A 258 19.28 -5.37 3.93
C LYS A 258 19.90 -5.92 5.22
N MET A 259 20.59 -5.08 5.98
CA MET A 259 21.14 -5.46 7.30
C MET A 259 20.09 -5.39 8.42
N LEU A 260 18.85 -5.01 8.11
CA LEU A 260 17.78 -4.87 9.09
C LEU A 260 17.37 -6.24 9.65
N ASP A 261 17.64 -6.46 10.93
CA ASP A 261 17.21 -7.67 11.63
C ASP A 261 15.76 -7.54 12.11
N ALA A 262 14.87 -8.32 11.49
CA ALA A 262 13.45 -8.39 11.83
C ALA A 262 13.10 -9.50 12.83
N GLN A 263 14.06 -10.32 13.29
CA GLN A 263 13.78 -11.51 14.11
C GLN A 263 13.11 -11.20 15.45
N PHE A 264 13.39 -10.02 16.02
CA PHE A 264 12.74 -9.57 17.25
C PHE A 264 11.21 -9.48 17.15
N LEU A 265 10.66 -9.36 15.93
CA LEU A 265 9.21 -9.29 15.70
C LEU A 265 8.47 -10.57 16.11
N SER A 266 9.14 -11.72 16.23
CA SER A 266 8.50 -13.00 16.59
C SER A 266 7.64 -12.86 17.85
N THR A 267 8.20 -12.25 18.90
CA THR A 267 7.49 -12.01 20.16
C THR A 267 6.29 -11.08 19.97
N PHE A 268 6.45 -9.98 19.23
CA PHE A 268 5.37 -9.00 19.05
C PHE A 268 4.23 -9.55 18.18
N ILE A 269 4.55 -10.38 17.18
CA ILE A 269 3.57 -11.06 16.33
C ILE A 269 2.71 -12.02 17.17
N GLU A 270 3.33 -12.85 18.02
CA GLU A 270 2.61 -13.79 18.91
C GLU A 270 1.72 -13.05 19.92
N LEU A 271 2.22 -11.94 20.48
CA LEU A 271 1.43 -11.14 21.42
C LEU A 271 0.21 -10.51 20.74
N GLU A 272 0.35 -9.98 19.53
CA GLU A 272 -0.77 -9.37 18.80
C GLU A 272 -1.78 -10.42 18.31
N GLU A 273 -1.30 -11.56 17.82
CA GLU A 273 -2.13 -12.73 17.53
C GLU A 273 -2.97 -13.13 18.76
N LEU A 274 -2.36 -13.22 19.94
CA LEU A 274 -3.05 -13.59 21.18
C LEU A 274 -4.16 -12.57 21.55
N VAL A 275 -3.92 -11.28 21.34
CA VAL A 275 -4.96 -10.25 21.50
C VAL A 275 -6.12 -10.49 20.54
N TYR A 276 -5.84 -10.74 19.26
CA TYR A 276 -6.90 -10.95 18.27
C TYR A 276 -7.67 -12.27 18.49
N LYS A 277 -6.98 -13.37 18.84
CA LYS A 277 -7.63 -14.65 19.18
C LYS A 277 -8.52 -14.55 20.42
N SER A 278 -8.20 -13.66 21.35
CA SER A 278 -9.04 -13.34 22.51
C SER A 278 -10.13 -12.29 22.23
N LYS A 279 -10.35 -11.92 20.96
CA LYS A 279 -11.31 -10.90 20.50
C LYS A 279 -11.01 -9.49 21.05
N GLY A 280 -9.75 -9.25 21.42
CA GLY A 280 -9.24 -7.94 21.81
C GLY A 280 -8.88 -7.06 20.61
N HIS A 281 -8.52 -5.82 20.91
CA HIS A 281 -8.10 -4.81 19.94
C HIS A 281 -6.74 -4.24 20.34
N VAL A 282 -5.96 -3.78 19.37
CA VAL A 282 -4.67 -3.13 19.59
C VAL A 282 -4.74 -1.65 19.24
N ASN A 283 -4.25 -0.80 20.14
CA ASN A 283 -4.04 0.62 19.91
C ASN A 283 -2.53 0.85 19.71
N TYR A 284 -2.14 1.20 18.49
CA TYR A 284 -0.77 1.54 18.15
C TYR A 284 -0.47 2.95 18.64
N LEU A 285 0.40 3.10 19.63
CA LEU A 285 0.82 4.42 20.13
C LEU A 285 2.15 4.80 19.48
N SER A 286 2.15 5.90 18.73
CA SER A 286 3.33 6.42 18.03
C SER A 286 3.53 7.91 18.29
N ASN A 287 4.75 8.40 18.11
CA ASN A 287 4.98 9.82 17.95
C ASN A 287 4.67 10.26 16.51
N ALA A 288 4.60 11.58 16.29
CA ALA A 288 4.29 12.17 14.98
C ALA A 288 5.28 11.77 13.87
N ALA A 289 6.53 11.45 14.21
CA ALA A 289 7.57 11.12 13.23
C ALA A 289 7.28 9.84 12.45
N ASN A 290 6.80 8.83 13.16
CA ASN A 290 6.55 7.51 12.61
C ASN A 290 5.06 7.29 12.25
N ALA A 291 4.22 8.27 12.58
CA ALA A 291 2.78 8.17 12.54
C ALA A 291 2.24 7.84 11.15
N ILE A 292 2.71 8.53 10.11
CA ILE A 292 2.24 8.27 8.74
C ILE A 292 2.59 6.85 8.31
N THR A 293 3.81 6.37 8.60
CA THR A 293 4.25 5.01 8.24
C THR A 293 3.40 3.96 8.93
N ILE A 294 3.13 4.11 10.23
CA ILE A 294 2.26 3.18 10.97
C ILE A 294 0.80 3.26 10.51
N LEU A 295 0.30 4.48 10.22
CA LEU A 295 -1.04 4.69 9.65
C LEU A 295 -1.19 3.92 8.34
N THR A 296 -0.19 4.01 7.46
CA THR A 296 -0.26 3.33 6.16
C THR A 296 -0.35 1.81 6.31
N ASP A 297 0.46 1.17 7.17
CA ASP A 297 0.36 -0.28 7.40
C ASP A 297 -0.98 -0.65 8.02
N THR A 298 -1.36 0.01 9.12
CA THR A 298 -2.57 -0.33 9.88
C THR A 298 -3.85 -0.16 9.06
N THR A 299 -3.93 0.86 8.20
CA THR A 299 -5.05 1.01 7.27
C THR A 299 -5.06 -0.07 6.20
N GLU A 300 -3.91 -0.43 5.61
CA GLU A 300 -3.84 -1.42 4.52
C GLU A 300 -4.27 -2.83 4.95
N ARG A 301 -4.30 -3.12 6.26
CA ARG A 301 -4.79 -4.42 6.74
C ARG A 301 -6.25 -4.66 6.40
N SER A 302 -7.08 -3.60 6.34
CA SER A 302 -8.51 -3.69 6.01
C SER A 302 -8.76 -4.21 4.59
N PRO A 303 -8.29 -3.55 3.51
CA PRO A 303 -8.49 -4.06 2.16
C PRO A 303 -7.70 -5.35 1.87
N THR A 304 -6.54 -5.56 2.50
CA THR A 304 -5.67 -6.73 2.26
C THR A 304 -6.26 -8.01 2.84
N PHE A 305 -6.73 -7.97 4.09
CA PHE A 305 -7.17 -9.15 4.83
C PHE A 305 -8.67 -9.15 5.13
N ASN A 306 -9.43 -8.23 4.51
CA ASN A 306 -10.86 -8.01 4.76
C ASN A 306 -11.18 -7.84 6.26
N LEU A 307 -10.50 -6.86 6.85
CA LEU A 307 -10.76 -6.42 8.22
C LEU A 307 -11.66 -5.19 8.22
N ILE A 308 -12.34 -4.97 9.34
CA ILE A 308 -13.09 -3.74 9.58
C ILE A 308 -12.13 -2.54 9.48
N PRO A 309 -12.43 -1.53 8.63
CA PRO A 309 -11.62 -0.32 8.53
C PRO A 309 -11.76 0.52 9.81
N PHE A 310 -10.92 1.54 9.95
CA PHE A 310 -10.99 2.45 11.10
C PHE A 310 -12.40 3.02 11.28
N GLU A 311 -12.82 3.11 12.55
CA GLU A 311 -14.13 3.65 12.90
C GLU A 311 -14.11 5.17 13.17
N GLN A 312 -15.20 5.84 12.79
CA GLN A 312 -15.46 7.24 13.13
C GLN A 312 -16.13 7.31 14.52
N SER A 313 -15.35 7.47 15.60
CA SER A 313 -15.85 7.59 16.99
C SER A 313 -16.77 6.42 17.47
N SER A 314 -17.35 6.52 18.66
CA SER A 314 -17.75 5.41 19.55
C SER A 314 -18.93 4.51 19.13
N LEU A 315 -19.39 4.53 17.88
CA LEU A 315 -20.55 3.76 17.41
C LEU A 315 -20.18 2.86 16.22
N GLY A 316 -20.27 1.54 16.41
CA GLY A 316 -20.08 0.54 15.37
C GLY A 316 -18.98 -0.49 15.65
N PRO A 317 -18.82 -1.48 14.75
CA PRO A 317 -17.73 -2.44 14.83
C PRO A 317 -16.39 -1.73 14.71
N ARG A 318 -15.42 -2.18 15.50
CA ARG A 318 -14.09 -1.58 15.60
C ARG A 318 -13.12 -2.30 14.69
N SER A 319 -12.19 -1.56 14.10
CA SER A 319 -11.02 -2.17 13.44
C SER A 319 -10.22 -3.01 14.45
N LEU A 320 -9.44 -4.01 14.03
CA LEU A 320 -8.58 -4.78 14.95
C LEU A 320 -7.47 -3.92 15.56
N SER A 321 -6.87 -3.06 14.74
CA SER A 321 -5.85 -2.10 15.14
C SER A 321 -6.31 -0.66 14.90
N PHE A 322 -5.79 0.30 15.67
CA PHE A 322 -6.05 1.73 15.48
C PHE A 322 -4.84 2.56 15.93
N LEU A 323 -4.52 3.64 15.21
CA LEU A 323 -3.39 4.52 15.54
C LEU A 323 -3.76 5.55 16.61
N THR A 324 -2.84 5.85 17.50
CA THR A 324 -2.90 6.95 18.47
C THR A 324 -1.60 7.74 18.41
N ILE A 325 -1.69 9.06 18.33
CA ILE A 325 -0.54 9.96 18.34
C ILE A 325 -0.29 10.46 19.75
N ALA A 326 0.86 10.07 20.30
CA ALA A 326 1.27 10.47 21.63
C ALA A 326 1.38 11.99 21.75
N GLY A 327 0.74 12.55 22.78
CA GLY A 327 0.83 13.98 23.11
C GLY A 327 -0.20 14.87 22.39
N GLU A 328 -0.98 14.34 21.45
CA GLU A 328 -1.97 15.13 20.72
C GLU A 328 -3.30 15.24 21.46
N PRO A 329 -3.85 16.45 21.69
CA PRO A 329 -5.07 16.65 22.47
C PRO A 329 -6.39 16.57 21.67
N ALA A 330 -6.33 16.71 20.34
CA ALA A 330 -7.52 16.80 19.50
C ALA A 330 -7.31 16.15 18.13
N SER A 331 -8.41 15.84 17.44
CA SER A 331 -8.38 15.20 16.11
C SER A 331 -7.63 16.07 15.10
N GLU A 332 -7.92 17.37 15.09
CA GLU A 332 -7.34 18.33 14.16
C GLU A 332 -5.83 18.46 14.34
N SER A 333 -5.36 18.52 15.59
CA SER A 333 -3.92 18.59 15.89
C SER A 333 -3.23 17.26 15.57
N ALA A 334 -3.87 16.12 15.86
CA ALA A 334 -3.33 14.80 15.51
C ALA A 334 -3.17 14.64 13.99
N TRP A 335 -4.18 15.01 13.20
CA TRP A 335 -4.11 15.00 11.74
C TRP A 335 -3.02 15.93 11.20
N SER A 336 -2.91 17.15 11.75
CA SER A 336 -1.85 18.09 11.37
C SER A 336 -0.46 17.52 11.68
N SER A 337 -0.27 16.85 12.81
CA SER A 337 0.99 16.23 13.21
C SER A 337 1.34 15.00 12.36
N ILE A 338 0.34 14.24 11.91
CA ILE A 338 0.53 13.13 10.97
C ILE A 338 1.02 13.66 9.62
N LEU A 339 0.37 14.67 9.04
CA LEU A 339 0.59 15.08 7.64
C LEU A 339 1.56 16.25 7.47
N ASN A 340 1.92 16.96 8.55
CA ASN A 340 2.64 18.24 8.50
C ASN A 340 1.94 19.29 7.60
N ARG A 341 0.61 19.17 7.49
CA ARG A 341 -0.31 20.09 6.83
C ARG A 341 -1.75 19.77 7.24
N THR A 342 -2.68 20.68 6.96
CA THR A 342 -4.11 20.38 7.01
C THR A 342 -4.46 19.27 6.01
N PRO A 343 -5.31 18.29 6.38
CA PRO A 343 -5.83 17.31 5.44
C PRO A 343 -6.57 17.95 4.26
N ARG A 344 -6.53 17.30 3.09
CA ARG A 344 -7.20 17.69 1.85
C ARG A 344 -8.33 16.71 1.54
N GLY A 345 -9.56 17.12 1.82
CA GLY A 345 -10.77 16.40 1.41
C GLY A 345 -11.20 16.72 -0.03
N LEU A 346 -12.29 16.09 -0.48
CA LEU A 346 -12.94 16.34 -1.77
C LEU A 346 -14.34 16.93 -1.57
N ASN A 347 -14.57 18.10 -2.16
CA ASN A 347 -15.85 18.84 -2.09
C ASN A 347 -16.68 18.70 -3.38
N TRP A 348 -16.58 17.56 -4.04
CA TRP A 348 -17.26 17.31 -5.32
C TRP A 348 -18.76 17.05 -5.10
N GLN A 349 -19.61 17.87 -5.72
CA GLN A 349 -21.07 17.79 -5.56
C GLN A 349 -21.68 16.51 -6.15
N ASP A 350 -20.98 15.87 -7.09
CA ASP A 350 -21.36 14.67 -7.80
C ASP A 350 -21.02 13.37 -7.05
N LEU A 351 -20.46 13.45 -5.84
CA LEU A 351 -20.20 12.28 -5.01
C LEU A 351 -21.42 11.85 -4.20
N SER A 352 -21.66 10.54 -4.16
CA SER A 352 -22.71 9.93 -3.33
C SER A 352 -22.46 10.07 -1.82
N ARG A 353 -21.22 10.38 -1.43
CA ARG A 353 -20.77 10.52 -0.04
C ARG A 353 -19.86 11.72 0.09
N LYS A 354 -19.95 12.40 1.24
CA LYS A 354 -18.99 13.44 1.61
C LYS A 354 -17.62 12.83 1.88
N LEU A 355 -16.59 13.53 1.43
CA LEU A 355 -15.17 13.22 1.63
C LEU A 355 -14.42 14.49 2.04
N ASP A 356 -15.14 15.45 2.62
CA ASP A 356 -14.64 16.77 3.01
C ASP A 356 -13.82 16.70 4.31
N LEU A 357 -13.30 17.86 4.74
CA LEU A 357 -12.47 17.96 5.92
C LEU A 357 -13.20 17.54 7.20
N ASP A 358 -14.51 17.82 7.29
CA ASP A 358 -15.34 17.44 8.43
C ASP A 358 -15.45 15.91 8.54
N GLU A 359 -15.61 15.20 7.43
CA GLU A 359 -15.61 13.73 7.41
C GLU A 359 -14.25 13.12 7.79
N ILE A 360 -13.14 13.79 7.47
CA ILE A 360 -11.78 13.36 7.83
C ILE A 360 -11.57 13.52 9.34
N TYR A 361 -11.93 14.67 9.92
CA TYR A 361 -11.72 14.92 11.35
C TYR A 361 -12.57 14.05 12.29
N LYS A 362 -13.57 13.33 11.78
CA LYS A 362 -14.28 12.29 12.56
C LYS A 362 -13.39 11.09 12.93
N PHE A 363 -12.26 10.90 12.24
CA PHE A 363 -11.26 9.89 12.60
C PHE A 363 -10.24 10.52 13.57
N ASP A 364 -10.57 10.46 14.84
CA ASP A 364 -9.75 11.05 15.90
C ASP A 364 -8.59 10.12 16.28
N PHE A 365 -7.36 10.55 16.00
CA PHE A 365 -6.10 9.88 16.35
C PHE A 365 -5.40 10.45 17.59
N SER A 366 -6.04 11.37 18.32
CA SER A 366 -5.48 11.99 19.53
C SER A 366 -5.41 11.03 20.71
N ASN A 367 -4.80 11.46 21.82
CA ASN A 367 -4.73 10.67 23.06
C ASN A 367 -6.10 10.20 23.57
N LYS A 368 -7.20 10.88 23.19
CA LYS A 368 -8.58 10.51 23.53
C LYS A 368 -8.96 9.11 23.04
N VAL A 369 -8.24 8.57 22.05
CA VAL A 369 -8.40 7.18 21.59
C VAL A 369 -8.23 6.21 22.76
N LEU A 370 -7.23 6.39 23.60
CA LEU A 370 -6.93 5.48 24.70
C LEU A 370 -8.06 5.43 25.74
N ASP A 371 -8.78 6.54 25.92
CA ASP A 371 -9.93 6.61 26.82
C ASP A 371 -11.18 5.96 26.20
N ARG A 372 -11.43 6.19 24.90
CA ARG A 372 -12.67 5.77 24.22
C ARG A 372 -12.62 4.35 23.63
N ARG A 373 -11.42 3.81 23.41
CA ARG A 373 -11.19 2.56 22.69
C ARG A 373 -10.46 1.55 23.59
N PRO A 374 -11.20 0.74 24.36
CA PRO A 374 -10.60 -0.31 25.17
C PRO A 374 -9.85 -1.30 24.28
N GLY A 375 -8.63 -1.60 24.66
CA GLY A 375 -7.71 -2.41 23.89
C GLY A 375 -6.32 -2.32 24.50
N GLU A 376 -5.43 -3.19 24.07
CA GLU A 376 -4.05 -3.16 24.52
C GLU A 376 -3.23 -2.16 23.72
N VAL A 377 -2.22 -1.58 24.35
CA VAL A 377 -1.39 -0.55 23.72
C VAL A 377 -0.07 -1.16 23.25
N PHE A 378 0.15 -1.15 21.94
CA PHE A 378 1.44 -1.46 21.34
C PHE A 378 2.14 -0.13 21.01
N LYS A 379 3.19 0.20 21.76
CA LYS A 379 3.96 1.42 21.50
C LYS A 379 5.02 1.14 20.45
N VAL A 380 5.04 1.97 19.42
CA VAL A 380 6.10 2.04 18.41
C VAL A 380 6.57 3.48 18.38
N LEU A 381 7.57 3.77 19.20
CA LEU A 381 8.12 5.12 19.41
C LEU A 381 9.52 5.18 18.83
N GLY A 382 10.02 6.35 18.51
CA GLY A 382 11.42 6.43 18.08
C GLY A 382 11.87 7.82 17.69
N ASP A 383 13.18 8.00 17.65
CA ASP A 383 13.81 9.22 17.17
C ASP A 383 14.48 8.96 15.81
N GLU A 384 15.36 9.86 15.39
CA GLU A 384 16.06 9.74 14.11
C GLU A 384 17.01 8.53 14.05
N ARG A 385 17.38 7.93 15.20
CA ARG A 385 18.42 6.89 15.29
C ARG A 385 17.97 5.57 15.90
N SER A 386 16.80 5.55 16.53
CA SER A 386 16.28 4.35 17.19
C SER A 386 14.77 4.23 17.13
N LEU A 387 14.27 2.99 17.09
CA LEU A 387 12.87 2.64 17.26
C LEU A 387 12.71 1.75 18.49
N SER A 388 11.78 2.08 19.35
CA SER A 388 11.37 1.31 20.52
C SER A 388 10.02 0.66 20.28
N PHE A 389 9.96 -0.65 20.48
CA PHE A 389 8.76 -1.47 20.41
C PHE A 389 8.44 -1.95 21.83
N GLU A 390 7.29 -1.56 22.38
CA GLU A 390 6.83 -1.99 23.70
C GLU A 390 5.41 -2.54 23.62
N PHE A 391 5.22 -3.79 24.01
CA PHE A 391 3.90 -4.40 24.04
C PHE A 391 3.77 -5.40 25.19
N ARG A 392 2.78 -5.18 26.07
CA ARG A 392 2.65 -5.91 27.35
C ARG A 392 3.95 -5.87 28.15
N ASN A 393 4.56 -7.04 28.37
CA ASN A 393 5.82 -7.23 29.10
C ASN A 393 7.04 -7.35 28.17
N ALA A 394 6.87 -7.24 26.85
CA ALA A 394 7.95 -7.26 25.88
C ALA A 394 8.39 -5.83 25.52
N ALA A 395 9.70 -5.62 25.43
CA ALA A 395 10.29 -4.38 24.97
C ALA A 395 11.54 -4.68 24.12
N PHE A 396 11.70 -3.97 23.01
CA PHE A 396 12.87 -4.07 22.14
C PHE A 396 13.25 -2.71 21.59
N ASN A 397 14.54 -2.38 21.61
CA ASN A 397 15.07 -1.15 21.02
C ASN A 397 15.94 -1.50 19.82
N LEU A 398 15.48 -1.11 18.65
CA LEU A 398 16.17 -1.27 17.39
C LEU A 398 17.00 -0.02 17.09
N ARG A 399 18.28 -0.19 16.81
CA ARG A 399 19.10 0.86 16.21
C ARG A 399 18.78 0.93 14.71
N LEU A 400 18.45 2.12 14.23
CA LEU A 400 18.12 2.34 12.83
C LEU A 400 19.36 2.21 11.92
N PRO A 401 19.18 1.73 10.68
CA PRO A 401 20.30 1.35 9.83
C PRO A 401 20.96 2.54 9.11
N SER A 402 20.34 3.72 9.12
CA SER A 402 20.80 4.90 8.40
C SER A 402 20.75 6.16 9.27
N ASP A 403 21.54 7.18 8.93
CA ASP A 403 21.36 8.54 9.44
C ASP A 403 20.30 9.31 8.62
N GLU A 404 19.84 8.77 7.48
CA GLU A 404 18.81 9.38 6.64
C GLU A 404 17.40 9.04 7.14
N PHE A 405 16.65 10.05 7.60
CA PHE A 405 15.29 9.89 8.13
C PHE A 405 14.37 9.08 7.19
N VAL A 406 14.42 9.36 5.88
CA VAL A 406 13.54 8.70 4.90
C VAL A 406 13.86 7.22 4.72
N ILE A 407 15.14 6.83 4.84
CA ILE A 407 15.56 5.42 4.79
C ILE A 407 15.06 4.70 6.05
N ASN A 408 15.13 5.36 7.20
CA ASN A 408 14.62 4.81 8.45
C ASN A 408 13.09 4.63 8.44
N GLN A 409 12.34 5.50 7.75
CA GLN A 409 10.90 5.30 7.55
C GLN A 409 10.61 4.10 6.64
N ILE A 410 11.46 3.83 5.63
CA ILE A 410 11.35 2.64 4.78
C ILE A 410 11.66 1.37 5.59
N ALA A 411 12.67 1.40 6.46
CA ALA A 411 12.96 0.31 7.39
C ALA A 411 11.75 0.01 8.30
N LEU A 412 11.14 1.06 8.90
CA LEU A 412 9.92 0.90 9.70
C LEU A 412 8.77 0.30 8.86
N LYS A 413 8.58 0.76 7.62
CA LYS A 413 7.58 0.19 6.70
C LYS A 413 7.80 -1.30 6.47
N MET A 414 9.04 -1.73 6.20
CA MET A 414 9.38 -3.14 6.01
C MET A 414 9.05 -3.98 7.26
N LEU A 415 9.46 -3.51 8.45
CA LEU A 415 9.14 -4.18 9.72
C LEU A 415 7.64 -4.29 9.96
N MET A 416 6.89 -3.20 9.76
CA MET A 416 5.43 -3.20 9.93
C MET A 416 4.73 -4.11 8.92
N ASN A 417 5.20 -4.15 7.67
CA ASN A 417 4.69 -5.04 6.64
C ASN A 417 4.93 -6.52 6.99
N ILE A 418 6.12 -6.88 7.49
CA ILE A 418 6.43 -8.24 7.96
C ILE A 418 5.53 -8.60 9.15
N HIS A 419 5.49 -7.73 10.16
CA HIS A 419 4.69 -7.89 11.37
C HIS A 419 3.21 -8.13 11.04
N SER A 420 2.58 -7.20 10.31
CA SER A 420 1.14 -7.26 10.02
C SER A 420 0.77 -8.46 9.15
N THR A 421 1.64 -8.83 8.21
CA THR A 421 1.43 -10.00 7.35
C THR A 421 1.49 -11.29 8.14
N LEU A 422 2.49 -11.47 9.00
CA LEU A 422 2.66 -12.71 9.76
C LEU A 422 1.65 -12.86 10.89
N VAL A 423 1.19 -11.76 11.50
CA VAL A 423 0.00 -11.81 12.38
C VAL A 423 -1.19 -12.38 11.61
N MET A 424 -1.42 -11.94 10.37
CA MET A 424 -2.56 -12.41 9.57
C MET A 424 -2.40 -13.83 9.02
N CYS A 425 -1.17 -14.29 8.77
CA CYS A 425 -0.87 -15.70 8.55
C CYS A 425 -1.26 -16.54 9.77
N ARG A 426 -0.93 -16.09 10.99
CA ARG A 426 -1.24 -16.80 12.25
C ARG A 426 -2.71 -16.72 12.66
N MET A 427 -3.46 -15.77 12.10
CA MET A 427 -4.91 -15.64 12.18
C MET A 427 -5.66 -16.40 11.07
N ASP A 428 -4.98 -17.26 10.31
CA ASP A 428 -5.55 -18.10 9.24
C ASP A 428 -6.25 -17.31 8.13
N ARG A 429 -5.85 -16.04 7.93
CA ARG A 429 -6.35 -15.19 6.83
C ARG A 429 -5.55 -15.33 5.53
N VAL A 430 -4.50 -16.13 5.58
CA VAL A 430 -3.60 -16.44 4.45
C VAL A 430 -3.43 -17.95 4.36
N TYR A 431 -3.61 -18.51 3.16
CA TYR A 431 -3.33 -19.91 2.86
C TYR A 431 -2.10 -20.00 1.95
N GLY A 432 -0.99 -20.58 2.45
CA GLY A 432 0.30 -20.47 1.79
C GLY A 432 0.75 -19.02 1.72
N ASN A 433 0.69 -18.44 0.51
CA ASN A 433 0.90 -17.01 0.24
C ASN A 433 -0.31 -16.33 -0.45
N MET A 434 -1.51 -16.88 -0.27
CA MET A 434 -2.75 -16.39 -0.87
C MET A 434 -3.68 -15.79 0.18
N MET A 435 -4.16 -14.57 -0.05
CA MET A 435 -5.10 -13.87 0.85
C MET A 435 -6.51 -14.39 0.66
N THR A 436 -6.87 -15.47 1.34
CA THR A 436 -8.15 -16.16 1.15
C THR A 436 -9.36 -15.32 1.60
N TYR A 437 -9.15 -14.31 2.42
CA TYR A 437 -10.21 -13.39 2.86
C TYR A 437 -10.43 -12.20 1.92
N VAL A 438 -9.80 -12.17 0.75
CA VAL A 438 -10.01 -11.10 -0.25
C VAL A 438 -11.50 -10.83 -0.48
N ARG A 439 -11.91 -9.55 -0.47
CA ARG A 439 -13.28 -9.14 -0.76
C ARG A 439 -13.41 -8.83 -2.27
N PRO A 440 -14.18 -9.59 -3.06
CA PRO A 440 -14.28 -9.37 -4.50
C PRO A 440 -15.18 -8.17 -4.86
N SER A 441 -14.75 -6.95 -4.52
CA SER A 441 -15.53 -5.70 -4.72
C SER A 441 -15.40 -5.11 -6.12
N ASN A 442 -14.51 -5.64 -6.97
CA ASN A 442 -14.35 -5.26 -8.37
C ASN A 442 -13.85 -6.47 -9.19
N TYR A 443 -13.79 -6.32 -10.51
CA TYR A 443 -13.43 -7.42 -11.41
C TYR A 443 -12.00 -7.95 -11.22
N LYS A 444 -11.04 -7.10 -10.83
CA LYS A 444 -9.67 -7.51 -10.48
C LYS A 444 -9.67 -8.44 -9.25
N LEU A 445 -10.46 -8.11 -8.22
CA LEU A 445 -10.53 -8.91 -7.01
C LEU A 445 -11.37 -10.19 -7.19
N VAL A 446 -12.36 -10.20 -8.09
CA VAL A 446 -13.06 -11.42 -8.54
C VAL A 446 -12.10 -12.37 -9.25
N ASP A 447 -11.28 -11.87 -10.19
CA ASP A 447 -10.26 -12.68 -10.85
C ASP A 447 -9.27 -13.28 -9.85
N ARG A 448 -8.79 -12.47 -8.90
CA ARG A 448 -7.87 -12.92 -7.86
C ARG A 448 -8.47 -14.03 -7.00
N ALA A 449 -9.69 -13.84 -6.50
CA ALA A 449 -10.38 -14.85 -5.69
C ALA A 449 -10.58 -16.16 -6.46
N THR A 450 -10.97 -16.05 -7.73
CA THR A 450 -11.11 -17.20 -8.65
C THR A 450 -9.80 -17.97 -8.77
N ARG A 451 -8.69 -17.28 -9.06
CA ARG A 451 -7.36 -17.91 -9.19
C ARG A 451 -6.89 -18.59 -7.91
N TYR A 452 -7.21 -18.03 -6.75
CA TYR A 452 -6.87 -18.68 -5.48
C TYR A 452 -7.62 -20.00 -5.29
N VAL A 453 -8.92 -20.05 -5.62
CA VAL A 453 -9.67 -21.31 -5.59
C VAL A 453 -9.06 -22.33 -6.55
N LEU A 454 -8.77 -21.93 -7.79
CA LEU A 454 -8.16 -22.81 -8.80
C LEU A 454 -6.79 -23.35 -8.36
N GLU A 455 -5.92 -22.48 -7.84
CA GLU A 455 -4.59 -22.85 -7.37
C GLU A 455 -4.66 -23.82 -6.18
N ILE A 456 -5.54 -23.55 -5.20
CA ILE A 456 -5.69 -24.43 -4.03
C ILE A 456 -6.29 -25.78 -4.44
N ALA A 457 -7.29 -25.80 -5.33
CA ALA A 457 -7.89 -27.02 -5.85
C ALA A 457 -6.88 -27.86 -6.65
N SER A 458 -6.09 -27.24 -7.52
CA SER A 458 -5.07 -27.93 -8.31
C SER A 458 -3.97 -28.55 -7.42
N ARG A 459 -3.58 -27.87 -6.32
CA ARG A 459 -2.70 -28.46 -5.29
C ARG A 459 -3.29 -29.70 -4.59
N GLN A 460 -4.60 -29.88 -4.65
CA GLN A 460 -5.32 -31.07 -4.16
C GLN A 460 -5.68 -32.06 -5.29
N ASN A 461 -5.10 -31.89 -6.48
CA ASN A 461 -5.37 -32.68 -7.69
C ASN A 461 -6.82 -32.58 -8.19
N VAL A 462 -7.48 -31.44 -7.94
CA VAL A 462 -8.82 -31.13 -8.45
C VAL A 462 -8.71 -30.01 -9.48
N GLU A 463 -9.00 -30.33 -10.74
CA GLU A 463 -9.03 -29.36 -11.83
C GLU A 463 -10.43 -28.76 -11.96
N LEU A 464 -10.52 -27.43 -11.92
CA LEU A 464 -11.77 -26.68 -11.97
C LEU A 464 -11.76 -25.73 -13.16
N ASP A 465 -12.93 -25.51 -13.75
CA ASP A 465 -13.11 -24.52 -14.82
C ASP A 465 -13.18 -23.09 -14.25
N TYR A 466 -12.43 -22.17 -14.86
CA TYR A 466 -12.34 -20.78 -14.42
C TYR A 466 -13.72 -20.11 -14.37
N LEU A 467 -14.54 -20.25 -15.42
CA LEU A 467 -15.83 -19.56 -15.51
C LEU A 467 -16.81 -20.09 -14.47
N THR A 468 -16.76 -21.39 -14.20
CA THR A 468 -17.55 -22.03 -13.15
C THR A 468 -17.23 -21.46 -11.77
N VAL A 469 -15.93 -21.37 -11.44
CA VAL A 469 -15.50 -20.79 -10.16
C VAL A 469 -15.81 -19.30 -10.09
N ALA A 470 -15.52 -18.53 -11.14
CA ALA A 470 -15.80 -17.09 -11.18
C ALA A 470 -17.29 -16.78 -10.98
N THR A 471 -18.18 -17.61 -11.54
CA THR A 471 -19.63 -17.48 -11.34
C THR A 471 -20.01 -17.65 -9.87
N ASP A 472 -19.49 -18.69 -9.21
CA ASP A 472 -19.73 -18.93 -7.78
C ASP A 472 -19.19 -17.79 -6.90
N ILE A 473 -17.98 -17.28 -7.20
CA ILE A 473 -17.39 -16.13 -6.51
C ILE A 473 -18.30 -14.89 -6.63
N ILE A 474 -18.82 -14.59 -7.83
CA ILE A 474 -19.70 -13.44 -8.05
C ILE A 474 -21.01 -13.60 -7.27
N GLU A 475 -21.62 -14.80 -7.30
CA GLU A 475 -22.86 -15.10 -6.57
C GLU A 475 -22.70 -14.96 -5.06
N ARG A 476 -21.57 -15.42 -4.50
CA ARG A 476 -21.25 -15.30 -3.07
C ARG A 476 -20.91 -13.87 -2.67
N SER A 477 -20.19 -13.13 -3.51
CA SER A 477 -19.79 -11.75 -3.20
C SER A 477 -20.97 -10.81 -2.99
N GLY A 478 -22.13 -11.10 -3.60
CA GLY A 478 -23.38 -10.38 -3.35
C GLY A 478 -24.04 -10.68 -2.00
N ASN A 479 -23.68 -11.79 -1.35
CA ASN A 479 -24.31 -12.32 -0.13
C ASN A 479 -23.38 -12.40 1.09
N ALA A 480 -22.07 -12.23 0.90
CA ALA A 480 -21.06 -12.45 1.93
C ALA A 480 -21.25 -11.52 3.15
N LYS A 481 -21.28 -12.12 4.34
CA LYS A 481 -21.18 -11.41 5.62
C LYS A 481 -19.69 -11.29 5.94
N GLY A 482 -19.23 -10.09 6.33
CA GLY A 482 -17.81 -9.69 6.31
C GLY A 482 -16.80 -10.47 7.16
N GLU A 483 -17.17 -11.61 7.75
CA GLU A 483 -16.28 -12.48 8.54
C GLU A 483 -15.92 -13.80 7.84
N GLU A 484 -16.56 -14.14 6.72
CA GLU A 484 -16.34 -15.41 6.02
C GLU A 484 -15.42 -15.25 4.79
N SER A 485 -14.65 -16.30 4.48
CA SER A 485 -13.75 -16.33 3.32
C SER A 485 -14.48 -16.88 2.11
N VAL A 486 -14.81 -16.00 1.15
CA VAL A 486 -15.44 -16.40 -0.13
C VAL A 486 -14.58 -17.44 -0.87
N VAL A 487 -13.25 -17.32 -0.81
CA VAL A 487 -12.34 -18.29 -1.45
C VAL A 487 -12.46 -19.68 -0.81
N LEU A 488 -12.42 -19.78 0.52
CA LEU A 488 -12.49 -21.08 1.20
C LEU A 488 -13.88 -21.70 1.08
N GLU A 489 -14.95 -20.92 1.18
CA GLU A 489 -16.31 -21.43 0.96
C GLU A 489 -16.54 -21.96 -0.46
N SER A 490 -16.04 -21.23 -1.47
CA SER A 490 -16.07 -21.69 -2.86
C SER A 490 -15.28 -22.98 -3.02
N LEU A 491 -14.08 -23.04 -2.45
CA LEU A 491 -13.25 -24.24 -2.47
C LEU A 491 -13.96 -25.44 -1.83
N ASP A 492 -14.55 -25.27 -0.64
CA ASP A 492 -15.30 -26.33 0.06
C ASP A 492 -16.48 -26.84 -0.77
N LEU A 493 -17.18 -25.94 -1.50
CA LEU A 493 -18.25 -26.35 -2.41
C LEU A 493 -17.75 -27.28 -3.53
N PHE A 494 -16.57 -27.01 -4.08
CA PHE A 494 -16.03 -27.75 -5.20
C PHE A 494 -15.27 -29.02 -4.80
N LEU A 495 -14.68 -29.06 -3.59
CA LEU A 495 -13.99 -30.24 -3.08
C LEU A 495 -14.94 -31.29 -2.49
N ASN A 496 -16.12 -30.89 -2.02
CA ASN A 496 -17.12 -31.80 -1.44
C ASN A 496 -18.16 -32.33 -2.46
N LYS A 497 -17.96 -32.07 -3.75
CA LYS A 497 -18.74 -32.63 -4.87
C LYS A 497 -17.98 -33.76 -5.54
#